data_AF-A0A928RS62-F1
#
_entry.id   AF-A0A928RS62-F1
#
_cell.length_a   1.000
_cell.length_b   1.000
_cell.length_c   1.000
_cell.angle_alpha   90.00
_cell.angle_beta   90.00
_cell.angle_gamma   90.00
#
_symmetry.space_group_name_H-M   'P 1'
#
loop_
_entity.id
_entity.type
_entity.pdbx_description
1 polymer ?
#
loop_
_entity_poly.entity_id
_entity_poly.type
_entity_poly.pdbx_seq_one_letter_code
_entity_poly.pdbx_strand_id
1 'polypeptide(L)'
;MTEYILPTKIIDGAKMENPETLFSSKGFYATINYTPSEWKHYLKLNGIGSFIVLDFGKEMHGGVRLITDLIKTDVCKIRIRFGESLGEVNAELKEKNAGNYHSFRDFETQICSYADANVGQTGFRFVRIDLLEDNFIYFKNIYCVNRIFSKKPIYVYQGGDKRIADIFWTAKRTVDLCSSGGYIWDGIKRDRLAWAGDLAPEVMALHTLYGKVAIVEKTLDLCKKNAPLPRFMNNIYTYSMWWIIMLADYYKEFACDKYIKKHLPYLIGLVAQMGELVDENGTLSTKTRYLVDWPTKDTKDELVGVRAIFLMAMNGAEYLLREFGKSVEKVLEIKRKLLLQPLCPKEKKQVIALKYFAVGEITDEEYEILIAGGAKGFSTFMSYYILSAIASRDEKLAIDLMKEYYGGMLDRGATTFWEDFHIEWLDGTGRIDEIDESKKDLHGDCGAFCYVGFRHSLCHGWSTGVLKFIKEHCR
;
A
#
# COMPACT_ATOMS: atom_id res chain seq x y z
N MET A 1 -2.63 -16.81 -4.93
CA MET A 1 -1.81 -17.81 -5.63
C MET A 1 -0.41 -17.77 -5.03
N THR A 2 0.28 -18.90 -4.96
CA THR A 2 1.70 -18.95 -4.55
C THR A 2 2.53 -19.25 -5.79
N GLU A 3 3.53 -18.42 -6.04
CA GLU A 3 4.46 -18.51 -7.17
C GLU A 3 5.88 -18.71 -6.62
N TYR A 4 6.70 -19.50 -7.33
CA TYR A 4 8.13 -19.64 -7.02
C TYR A 4 8.92 -18.93 -8.11
N ILE A 5 9.54 -17.81 -7.75
CA ILE A 5 10.19 -16.90 -8.71
C ILE A 5 11.69 -16.91 -8.47
N LEU A 6 12.49 -17.09 -9.53
CA LEU A 6 13.94 -16.98 -9.46
C LEU A 6 14.37 -15.50 -9.41
N PRO A 7 15.54 -15.18 -8.83
CA PRO A 7 16.10 -13.84 -8.94
C PRO A 7 16.32 -13.47 -10.42
N THR A 8 16.18 -12.19 -10.72
CA THR A 8 16.39 -11.66 -12.07
C THR A 8 17.82 -11.20 -12.30
N LYS A 9 18.50 -10.76 -11.24
CA LYS A 9 19.91 -10.36 -11.24
C LYS A 9 20.52 -10.50 -9.85
N ILE A 10 21.85 -10.53 -9.83
CA ILE A 10 22.67 -10.38 -8.62
C ILE A 10 23.24 -8.96 -8.69
N ILE A 11 22.99 -8.17 -7.65
CA ILE A 11 23.40 -6.75 -7.59
C ILE A 11 24.82 -6.62 -7.08
N ASP A 12 25.14 -7.39 -6.04
CA ASP A 12 26.40 -7.33 -5.33
C ASP A 12 26.67 -8.68 -4.64
N GLY A 13 27.92 -8.92 -4.29
CA GLY A 13 28.31 -10.07 -3.50
C GLY A 13 29.82 -10.25 -3.39
N ALA A 14 30.25 -10.99 -2.38
CA ALA A 14 31.65 -11.26 -2.10
C ALA A 14 31.90 -12.74 -1.83
N LYS A 15 33.08 -13.23 -2.26
CA LYS A 15 33.53 -14.63 -2.07
C LYS A 15 32.51 -15.67 -2.57
N MET A 16 32.04 -15.47 -3.79
CA MET A 16 31.06 -16.33 -4.46
C MET A 16 31.69 -17.11 -5.62
N GLU A 17 31.22 -18.33 -5.88
CA GLU A 17 31.55 -19.11 -7.09
C GLU A 17 30.25 -19.53 -7.81
N ASN A 18 30.25 -19.49 -9.15
CA ASN A 18 29.13 -19.81 -10.06
C ASN A 18 27.78 -19.11 -9.75
N PRO A 19 27.76 -17.78 -9.55
CA PRO A 19 26.54 -17.02 -9.24
C PRO A 19 25.45 -17.11 -10.32
N GLU A 20 25.83 -17.22 -11.59
CA GLU A 20 24.94 -17.31 -12.75
C GLU A 20 24.00 -18.52 -12.71
N THR A 21 24.37 -19.55 -11.94
CA THR A 21 23.58 -20.77 -11.81
C THR A 21 22.22 -20.54 -11.15
N LEU A 22 21.99 -19.39 -10.51
CA LEU A 22 20.71 -19.03 -9.87
C LEU A 22 19.61 -18.59 -10.85
N PHE A 23 19.94 -18.31 -12.12
CA PHE A 23 18.96 -17.78 -13.07
C PHE A 23 18.18 -18.86 -13.83
N SER A 24 18.57 -20.12 -13.68
CA SER A 24 17.90 -21.27 -14.28
C SER A 24 17.49 -22.28 -13.21
N SER A 25 16.20 -22.65 -13.17
CA SER A 25 15.71 -23.61 -12.19
C SER A 25 16.34 -24.98 -12.40
N LYS A 26 16.99 -25.49 -11.35
CA LYS A 26 17.47 -26.88 -11.26
C LYS A 26 16.48 -27.81 -10.54
N GLY A 27 15.22 -27.40 -10.43
CA GLY A 27 14.16 -28.11 -9.69
C GLY A 27 13.89 -27.59 -8.28
N PHE A 28 12.97 -28.25 -7.58
CA PHE A 28 12.43 -27.80 -6.27
C PHE A 28 12.85 -28.68 -5.09
N TYR A 29 13.95 -29.42 -5.23
CA TYR A 29 14.42 -30.39 -4.23
C TYR A 29 15.94 -30.44 -4.19
N ALA A 30 16.48 -30.71 -2.99
CA ALA A 30 17.89 -31.02 -2.78
C ALA A 30 18.23 -32.41 -3.35
N THR A 31 19.48 -32.65 -3.72
CA THR A 31 19.92 -33.90 -4.36
C THR A 31 21.16 -34.45 -3.64
N ILE A 32 21.25 -35.79 -3.51
CA ILE A 32 22.29 -36.48 -2.70
C ILE A 32 23.39 -37.11 -3.56
N ASN A 33 23.33 -37.01 -4.89
CA ASN A 33 24.32 -37.62 -5.79
C ASN A 33 25.26 -36.55 -6.34
N TYR A 34 26.48 -36.45 -5.79
CA TYR A 34 27.50 -35.54 -6.32
C TYR A 34 28.80 -36.21 -6.71
N THR A 35 29.19 -35.99 -7.96
CA THR A 35 30.59 -35.96 -8.39
C THR A 35 31.11 -34.52 -8.28
N PRO A 36 32.39 -34.27 -7.96
CA PRO A 36 32.96 -32.91 -7.90
C PRO A 36 32.71 -32.08 -9.18
N SER A 37 32.53 -32.74 -10.33
CA SER A 37 32.16 -32.11 -11.61
C SER A 37 30.80 -31.42 -11.61
N GLU A 38 29.89 -31.77 -10.71
CA GLU A 38 28.54 -31.19 -10.66
C GLU A 38 28.48 -29.90 -9.84
N TRP A 39 29.44 -29.63 -8.96
CA TRP A 39 29.45 -28.44 -8.10
C TRP A 39 29.51 -27.11 -8.85
N LYS A 40 30.00 -27.12 -10.10
CA LYS A 40 29.95 -25.95 -11.01
C LYS A 40 28.54 -25.49 -11.35
N HIS A 41 27.52 -26.30 -11.09
CA HIS A 41 26.11 -25.98 -11.33
C HIS A 41 25.42 -25.35 -10.10
N TYR A 42 26.18 -25.05 -9.05
CA TYR A 42 25.68 -24.55 -7.77
C TYR A 42 26.34 -23.23 -7.41
N LEU A 43 25.55 -22.29 -6.87
CA LEU A 43 26.13 -21.11 -6.24
C LEU A 43 26.84 -21.58 -4.97
N LYS A 44 28.10 -21.18 -4.83
CA LYS A 44 28.86 -21.38 -3.61
C LYS A 44 29.14 -20.05 -2.93
N LEU A 45 28.82 -19.95 -1.64
CA LEU A 45 29.33 -18.91 -0.74
C LEU A 45 30.42 -19.52 0.15
N ASN A 46 31.54 -18.83 0.36
CA ASN A 46 32.70 -19.42 1.04
C ASN A 46 33.38 -18.46 2.04
N GLY A 47 33.37 -18.86 3.31
CA GLY A 47 34.05 -18.22 4.42
C GLY A 47 33.35 -16.97 4.97
N ILE A 48 33.79 -16.53 6.15
CA ILE A 48 33.26 -15.34 6.83
C ILE A 48 33.34 -14.11 5.90
N GLY A 49 32.26 -13.34 5.88
CA GLY A 49 32.14 -12.13 5.07
C GLY A 49 31.75 -12.40 3.61
N SER A 50 31.46 -13.65 3.23
CA SER A 50 30.78 -13.91 1.96
C SER A 50 29.32 -13.48 2.04
N PHE A 51 28.81 -12.84 1.00
CA PHE A 51 27.41 -12.44 0.91
C PHE A 51 26.96 -12.38 -0.55
N ILE A 52 25.64 -12.34 -0.74
CA ILE A 52 25.00 -12.15 -2.04
C ILE A 52 23.77 -11.24 -1.88
N VAL A 53 23.58 -10.32 -2.82
CA VAL A 53 22.39 -9.45 -2.93
C VAL A 53 21.64 -9.76 -4.21
N LEU A 54 20.40 -10.23 -4.06
CA LEU A 54 19.52 -10.66 -5.13
C LEU A 54 18.45 -9.59 -5.40
N ASP A 55 18.16 -9.31 -6.68
CA ASP A 55 16.99 -8.54 -7.10
C ASP A 55 16.00 -9.44 -7.85
N PHE A 56 14.76 -9.48 -7.36
CA PHE A 56 13.66 -10.22 -7.99
C PHE A 56 12.93 -9.43 -9.09
N GLY A 57 13.43 -8.25 -9.42
CA GLY A 57 13.03 -7.37 -10.51
C GLY A 57 11.83 -6.48 -10.19
N LYS A 58 11.04 -6.85 -9.19
CA LYS A 58 9.84 -6.13 -8.75
C LYS A 58 9.48 -6.54 -7.32
N GLU A 59 8.64 -5.73 -6.71
CA GLU A 59 8.15 -5.90 -5.35
C GLU A 59 7.37 -7.22 -5.19
N MET A 60 7.66 -7.99 -4.15
CA MET A 60 7.10 -9.33 -3.87
C MET A 60 6.57 -9.39 -2.44
N HIS A 61 5.56 -10.22 -2.21
CA HIS A 61 5.08 -10.52 -0.85
C HIS A 61 5.28 -11.99 -0.54
N GLY A 62 6.12 -12.31 0.45
CA GLY A 62 6.47 -13.70 0.69
C GLY A 62 7.72 -13.89 1.52
N GLY A 63 8.34 -15.05 1.39
CA GLY A 63 9.68 -15.31 1.92
C GLY A 63 10.62 -15.77 0.80
N VAL A 64 11.80 -16.22 1.18
CA VAL A 64 12.68 -16.99 0.29
C VAL A 64 12.62 -18.47 0.61
N ARG A 65 12.73 -19.30 -0.42
CA ARG A 65 12.93 -20.74 -0.32
C ARG A 65 14.35 -21.05 -0.72
N LEU A 66 15.14 -21.50 0.25
CA LEU A 66 16.54 -21.86 0.10
C LEU A 66 16.65 -23.37 -0.12
N ILE A 67 17.09 -23.77 -1.31
CA ILE A 67 17.42 -25.17 -1.60
C ILE A 67 18.92 -25.34 -1.40
N THR A 68 19.29 -25.89 -0.24
CA THR A 68 20.67 -26.07 0.20
C THR A 68 21.06 -27.51 0.01
N ASP A 69 22.13 -27.78 -0.74
CA ASP A 69 22.60 -29.14 -0.91
C ASP A 69 23.67 -29.51 0.09
N LEU A 70 24.71 -28.68 0.24
CA LEU A 70 25.84 -29.03 1.07
C LEU A 70 26.40 -27.82 1.81
N ILE A 71 26.71 -28.04 3.08
CA ILE A 71 27.50 -27.16 3.92
C ILE A 71 28.68 -27.93 4.55
N LYS A 72 29.68 -27.22 5.08
CA LYS A 72 30.88 -27.80 5.71
C LYS A 72 30.57 -28.52 7.04
N THR A 73 29.60 -28.00 7.79
CA THR A 73 29.22 -28.44 9.14
C THR A 73 27.81 -29.05 9.17
N ASP A 74 27.32 -29.50 10.32
CA ASP A 74 25.94 -30.01 10.44
C ASP A 74 24.88 -28.91 10.25
N VAL A 75 25.19 -27.71 10.75
CA VAL A 75 24.34 -26.51 10.68
C VAL A 75 25.23 -25.30 10.41
N CYS A 76 24.73 -24.38 9.58
CA CYS A 76 25.42 -23.14 9.21
C CYS A 76 24.58 -21.91 9.60
N LYS A 77 25.18 -20.93 10.28
CA LYS A 77 24.54 -19.63 10.59
C LYS A 77 24.62 -18.65 9.42
N ILE A 78 23.49 -18.02 9.10
CA ILE A 78 23.37 -16.98 8.08
C ILE A 78 22.56 -15.79 8.62
N ARG A 79 22.78 -14.60 8.09
CA ARG A 79 21.88 -13.44 8.25
C ARG A 79 21.13 -13.21 6.94
N ILE A 80 19.84 -12.95 7.04
CA ILE A 80 19.00 -12.62 5.89
C ILE A 80 18.41 -11.24 6.09
N ARG A 81 18.56 -10.39 5.07
CA ARG A 81 17.97 -9.06 4.98
C ARG A 81 17.04 -8.96 3.77
N PHE A 82 15.88 -8.37 3.98
CA PHE A 82 14.86 -8.10 2.98
C PHE A 82 14.66 -6.59 2.85
N GLY A 83 14.55 -6.08 1.62
CA GLY A 83 14.27 -4.65 1.38
C GLY A 83 13.45 -4.41 0.11
N GLU A 84 12.63 -3.36 0.12
CA GLU A 84 11.89 -2.86 -1.04
C GLU A 84 12.77 -1.97 -1.94
N SER A 85 13.89 -1.49 -1.39
CA SER A 85 14.93 -0.73 -2.10
C SER A 85 16.32 -1.33 -1.85
N LEU A 86 17.27 -1.00 -2.73
CA LEU A 86 18.65 -1.45 -2.61
C LEU A 86 19.40 -0.80 -1.42
N GLY A 87 19.02 0.42 -1.02
CA GLY A 87 19.50 1.02 0.23
C GLY A 87 19.04 0.23 1.46
N GLU A 88 17.74 -0.03 1.57
CA GLU A 88 17.15 -0.75 2.72
C GLU A 88 17.76 -2.15 2.94
N VAL A 89 17.99 -2.93 1.87
CA VAL A 89 18.51 -4.30 2.00
C VAL A 89 19.97 -4.35 2.49
N ASN A 90 20.71 -3.24 2.31
CA ASN A 90 22.11 -3.11 2.71
C ASN A 90 22.32 -2.34 4.02
N ALA A 91 21.29 -1.66 4.50
CA ALA A 91 21.33 -0.91 5.74
C ALA A 91 21.52 -1.83 6.96
N GLU A 92 22.16 -1.30 8.00
CA GLU A 92 22.14 -1.92 9.32
C GLU A 92 20.89 -1.51 10.09
N LEU A 93 20.48 -2.32 11.08
CA LEU A 93 19.36 -1.95 11.95
C LEU A 93 19.59 -0.57 12.58
N LYS A 94 18.54 0.27 12.56
CA LYS A 94 18.48 1.68 12.99
C LYS A 94 19.12 2.68 12.02
N GLU A 95 19.91 2.25 11.04
CA GLU A 95 20.42 3.13 10.00
C GLU A 95 19.25 3.65 9.17
N LYS A 96 19.12 4.99 9.06
CA LYS A 96 18.02 5.64 8.33
C LYS A 96 16.65 5.02 8.63
N ASN A 97 16.41 4.68 9.91
CA ASN A 97 15.18 4.06 10.40
C ASN A 97 14.88 2.66 9.82
N ALA A 98 15.90 1.90 9.38
CA ALA A 98 15.77 0.48 9.10
C ALA A 98 15.41 -0.29 10.39
N GLY A 99 14.45 -1.20 10.30
CA GLY A 99 14.01 -1.97 11.46
C GLY A 99 13.05 -3.10 11.12
N ASN A 100 12.70 -3.88 12.12
CA ASN A 100 11.72 -4.98 12.01
C ASN A 100 10.33 -4.49 12.47
N TYR A 101 9.78 -3.50 11.79
CA TYR A 101 8.48 -2.91 12.13
C TYR A 101 7.33 -3.77 11.59
N HIS A 102 6.59 -4.41 12.49
CA HIS A 102 5.41 -5.25 12.18
C HIS A 102 5.71 -6.52 11.34
N SER A 103 6.95 -6.67 10.90
CA SER A 103 7.48 -7.88 10.26
C SER A 103 9.00 -7.97 10.38
N PHE A 104 9.54 -9.19 10.42
CA PHE A 104 10.99 -9.43 10.42
C PHE A 104 11.53 -9.33 8.99
N ARG A 105 12.49 -8.43 8.81
CA ARG A 105 13.19 -8.12 7.56
C ARG A 105 14.69 -8.32 7.68
N ASP A 106 15.24 -8.24 8.89
CA ASP A 106 16.65 -8.47 9.18
C ASP A 106 16.77 -9.38 10.41
N PHE A 107 17.31 -10.58 10.21
CA PHE A 107 17.48 -11.57 11.27
C PHE A 107 18.53 -12.63 10.92
N GLU A 108 19.07 -13.27 11.96
CA GLU A 108 19.91 -14.46 11.83
C GLU A 108 19.06 -15.73 11.83
N THR A 109 19.47 -16.72 11.06
CA THR A 109 18.88 -18.06 11.04
C THR A 109 19.93 -19.13 10.74
N GLN A 110 19.49 -20.37 10.64
CA GLN A 110 20.33 -21.54 10.42
C GLN A 110 19.84 -22.36 9.23
N ILE A 111 20.78 -22.92 8.48
CA ILE A 111 20.52 -23.88 7.39
C ILE A 111 21.34 -25.16 7.61
N CYS A 112 20.94 -26.27 6.98
CA CYS A 112 21.68 -27.53 6.99
C CYS A 112 21.80 -28.12 5.57
N SER A 113 22.63 -29.15 5.42
CA SER A 113 22.80 -29.88 4.16
C SER A 113 21.50 -30.60 3.77
N TYR A 114 21.28 -30.74 2.47
CA TYR A 114 20.14 -31.44 1.87
C TYR A 114 18.76 -30.92 2.33
N ALA A 115 18.66 -29.61 2.50
CA ALA A 115 17.51 -28.95 3.11
C ALA A 115 16.71 -28.10 2.10
N ASP A 116 15.42 -27.97 2.41
CA ASP A 116 14.48 -27.07 1.75
C ASP A 116 13.84 -26.17 2.80
N ALA A 117 14.37 -24.96 2.94
CA ALA A 117 14.00 -24.03 3.99
C ALA A 117 13.20 -22.85 3.43
N ASN A 118 11.99 -22.62 3.95
CA ASN A 118 11.25 -21.38 3.71
C ASN A 118 11.54 -20.39 4.84
N VAL A 119 12.02 -19.21 4.51
CA VAL A 119 12.51 -18.22 5.47
C VAL A 119 11.92 -16.84 5.21
N GLY A 120 11.51 -16.17 6.28
CA GLY A 120 10.87 -14.85 6.24
C GLY A 120 9.39 -14.91 5.87
N GLN A 121 8.75 -13.74 5.98
CA GLN A 121 7.45 -13.45 5.38
C GLN A 121 7.31 -11.93 5.38
N THR A 122 7.65 -11.28 4.26
CA THR A 122 7.59 -9.82 4.09
C THR A 122 7.40 -9.31 2.67
N GLY A 123 7.18 -7.99 2.58
CA GLY A 123 7.32 -7.21 1.36
C GLY A 123 8.79 -6.96 1.08
N PHE A 124 9.25 -7.32 -0.12
CA PHE A 124 10.60 -7.05 -0.59
C PHE A 124 10.71 -7.13 -2.11
N ARG A 125 11.67 -6.41 -2.67
CA ARG A 125 12.22 -6.65 -4.02
C ARG A 125 13.61 -7.28 -3.95
N PHE A 126 14.38 -6.92 -2.93
CA PHE A 126 15.76 -7.33 -2.75
C PHE A 126 15.93 -8.23 -1.54
N VAL A 127 16.86 -9.19 -1.66
CA VAL A 127 17.27 -10.06 -0.54
C VAL A 127 18.79 -10.10 -0.47
N ARG A 128 19.33 -9.89 0.72
CA ARG A 128 20.74 -10.09 1.02
C ARG A 128 20.92 -11.28 1.97
N ILE A 129 21.86 -12.15 1.66
CA ILE A 129 22.21 -13.30 2.49
C ILE A 129 23.70 -13.19 2.83
N ASP A 130 24.02 -13.07 4.12
CA ASP A 130 25.38 -13.00 4.64
C ASP A 130 25.74 -14.31 5.37
N LEU A 131 26.93 -14.85 5.10
CA LEU A 131 27.49 -15.98 5.84
C LEU A 131 28.23 -15.48 7.09
N LEU A 132 27.84 -15.99 8.26
CA LEU A 132 28.29 -15.46 9.56
C LEU A 132 29.47 -16.23 10.19
N GLU A 133 29.86 -17.35 9.60
CA GLU A 133 30.89 -18.24 10.16
C GLU A 133 31.74 -18.90 9.07
N ASP A 134 32.86 -19.53 9.44
CA ASP A 134 33.79 -20.15 8.49
C ASP A 134 33.23 -21.46 7.91
N ASN A 135 32.35 -21.31 6.93
CA ASN A 135 31.63 -22.39 6.26
C ASN A 135 31.73 -22.25 4.74
N PHE A 136 31.24 -23.26 4.01
CA PHE A 136 30.81 -23.06 2.63
C PHE A 136 29.34 -23.45 2.52
N ILE A 137 28.60 -22.82 1.61
CA ILE A 137 27.22 -23.18 1.31
C ILE A 137 27.08 -23.38 -0.19
N TYR A 138 26.60 -24.55 -0.60
CA TYR A 138 26.16 -24.81 -1.96
C TYR A 138 24.64 -24.67 -2.06
N PHE A 139 24.20 -23.56 -2.66
CA PHE A 139 22.81 -23.34 -3.01
C PHE A 139 22.52 -23.91 -4.40
N LYS A 140 21.52 -24.79 -4.47
CA LYS A 140 20.94 -25.24 -5.73
C LYS A 140 20.10 -24.14 -6.33
N ASN A 141 19.12 -23.64 -5.58
CA ASN A 141 18.28 -22.54 -6.00
C ASN A 141 17.91 -21.69 -4.79
N ILE A 142 17.66 -20.41 -5.05
CA ILE A 142 17.04 -19.49 -4.11
C ILE A 142 15.81 -18.93 -4.83
N TYR A 143 14.62 -19.27 -4.35
CA TYR A 143 13.36 -18.76 -4.91
C TYR A 143 12.77 -17.69 -3.99
N CYS A 144 12.10 -16.70 -4.55
CA CYS A 144 11.04 -15.98 -3.84
C CYS A 144 9.77 -16.84 -3.85
N VAL A 145 9.14 -16.98 -2.68
CA VAL A 145 7.82 -17.61 -2.51
C VAL A 145 6.77 -16.49 -2.51
N ASN A 146 6.42 -16.00 -3.70
CA ASN A 146 5.53 -14.86 -3.85
C ASN A 146 4.06 -15.27 -3.67
N ARG A 147 3.34 -14.55 -2.83
CA ARG A 147 1.89 -14.67 -2.60
C ARG A 147 1.21 -13.43 -3.13
N ILE A 148 0.35 -13.63 -4.12
CA ILE A 148 -0.37 -12.54 -4.76
C ILE A 148 -1.85 -12.88 -4.93
N PHE A 149 -2.72 -11.87 -4.78
CA PHE A 149 -4.12 -12.02 -5.15
C PHE A 149 -4.22 -12.28 -6.65
N SER A 150 -4.92 -13.34 -7.02
CA SER A 150 -5.01 -13.80 -8.41
C SER A 150 -6.46 -14.00 -8.78
N LYS A 151 -7.01 -13.02 -9.51
CA LYS A 151 -8.29 -13.11 -10.20
C LYS A 151 -8.11 -12.43 -11.57
N LYS A 152 -8.82 -12.92 -12.59
CA LYS A 152 -8.82 -12.25 -13.90
C LYS A 152 -9.50 -10.87 -13.75
N PRO A 153 -8.85 -9.77 -14.18
CA PRO A 153 -9.47 -8.47 -14.12
C PRO A 153 -10.64 -8.36 -15.11
N ILE A 154 -11.71 -7.70 -14.69
CA ILE A 154 -12.87 -7.31 -15.52
C ILE A 154 -12.64 -5.97 -16.23
N TYR A 155 -11.72 -5.15 -15.70
CA TYR A 155 -11.29 -3.91 -16.31
C TYR A 155 -9.77 -3.95 -16.54
N VAL A 156 -9.35 -3.60 -17.75
CA VAL A 156 -7.95 -3.40 -18.13
C VAL A 156 -7.92 -2.18 -19.02
N TYR A 157 -7.04 -1.21 -18.74
CA TYR A 157 -6.85 -0.05 -19.60
C TYR A 157 -6.52 -0.50 -21.04
N GLN A 158 -7.29 0.00 -22.02
CA GLN A 158 -7.15 -0.35 -23.45
C GLN A 158 -6.61 0.81 -24.30
N GLY A 159 -6.35 1.98 -23.70
CA GLY A 159 -5.87 3.14 -24.46
C GLY A 159 -4.41 3.02 -24.88
N GLY A 160 -4.00 3.91 -25.79
CA GLY A 160 -2.68 3.87 -26.42
C GLY A 160 -1.55 4.53 -25.63
N ASP A 161 -1.85 5.21 -24.52
CA ASP A 161 -0.84 5.94 -23.75
C ASP A 161 -0.04 5.00 -22.86
N LYS A 162 1.24 4.79 -23.22
CA LYS A 162 2.14 3.90 -22.48
C LYS A 162 2.31 4.31 -21.02
N ARG A 163 2.36 5.61 -20.71
CA ARG A 163 2.56 6.08 -19.33
C ARG A 163 1.35 5.75 -18.47
N ILE A 164 0.14 5.92 -19.01
CA ILE A 164 -1.10 5.52 -18.32
C ILE A 164 -1.12 4.01 -18.12
N ALA A 165 -0.72 3.23 -19.13
CA ALA A 165 -0.63 1.78 -19.02
C ALA A 165 0.36 1.34 -17.93
N ASP A 166 1.54 1.94 -17.85
CA ASP A 166 2.53 1.65 -16.80
C ASP A 166 1.99 1.99 -15.40
N ILE A 167 1.30 3.13 -15.25
CA ILE A 167 0.64 3.51 -13.99
C ILE A 167 -0.44 2.50 -13.62
N PHE A 168 -1.28 2.11 -14.57
CA PHE A 168 -2.33 1.12 -14.37
C PHE A 168 -1.78 -0.22 -13.86
N TRP A 169 -0.75 -0.77 -14.51
CA TRP A 169 -0.18 -2.06 -14.13
C TRP A 169 0.53 -2.02 -12.78
N THR A 170 1.18 -0.90 -12.44
CA THR A 170 1.82 -0.69 -11.14
C THR A 170 0.79 -0.56 -10.01
N ALA A 171 -0.29 0.21 -10.21
CA ALA A 171 -1.37 0.31 -9.22
C ALA A 171 -2.08 -1.05 -9.03
N LYS A 172 -2.36 -1.77 -10.13
CA LYS A 172 -2.92 -3.12 -10.06
C LYS A 172 -2.04 -4.06 -9.24
N ARG A 173 -0.71 -4.07 -9.49
CA ARG A 173 0.23 -4.91 -8.74
C ARG A 173 0.19 -4.58 -7.25
N THR A 174 0.14 -3.29 -6.91
CA THR A 174 0.11 -2.80 -5.53
C THR A 174 -1.09 -3.38 -4.78
N VAL A 175 -2.31 -3.22 -5.31
CA VAL A 175 -3.52 -3.72 -4.63
C VAL A 175 -3.59 -5.25 -4.60
N ASP A 176 -3.05 -5.93 -5.62
CA ASP A 176 -3.01 -7.40 -5.67
C ASP A 176 -2.10 -8.00 -4.58
N LEU A 177 -0.98 -7.34 -4.31
CA LEU A 177 -0.05 -7.72 -3.24
C LEU A 177 -0.69 -7.46 -1.86
N CYS A 178 -1.27 -6.27 -1.66
CA CYS A 178 -1.99 -5.88 -0.45
C CYS A 178 -3.22 -6.77 -0.16
N SER A 179 -3.79 -7.43 -1.18
CA SER A 179 -4.98 -8.29 -1.06
C SER A 179 -4.66 -9.79 -0.98
N SER A 180 -3.40 -10.16 -0.74
CA SER A 180 -2.95 -11.55 -0.78
C SER A 180 -2.98 -12.28 0.58
N GLY A 181 -3.20 -11.54 1.68
CA GLY A 181 -3.19 -12.03 3.06
C GLY A 181 -4.49 -12.66 3.58
N GLY A 182 -5.52 -12.77 2.73
CA GLY A 182 -6.87 -13.23 3.12
C GLY A 182 -7.80 -12.10 3.59
N TYR A 183 -7.23 -10.94 3.90
CA TYR A 183 -7.88 -9.64 4.06
C TYR A 183 -7.12 -8.61 3.23
N ILE A 184 -7.68 -7.42 3.10
CA ILE A 184 -6.99 -6.27 2.50
C ILE A 184 -6.08 -5.66 3.58
N TRP A 185 -4.81 -5.49 3.25
CA TRP A 185 -3.80 -4.88 4.10
C TRP A 185 -3.32 -3.57 3.50
N ASP A 186 -3.09 -2.59 4.37
CA ASP A 186 -2.44 -1.32 4.03
C ASP A 186 -1.15 -1.49 3.24
N GLY A 187 -0.24 -2.37 3.65
CA GLY A 187 1.00 -2.65 2.94
C GLY A 187 1.58 -4.03 3.24
N ILE A 188 2.40 -4.54 2.32
CA ILE A 188 2.96 -5.90 2.42
C ILE A 188 4.25 -5.99 3.23
N LYS A 189 5.05 -4.93 3.26
CA LYS A 189 6.19 -4.82 4.16
C LYS A 189 5.68 -4.61 5.58
N ARG A 190 4.83 -3.60 5.73
CA ARG A 190 4.14 -3.19 6.95
C ARG A 190 2.91 -2.33 6.58
N ASP A 191 1.96 -2.12 7.48
CA ASP A 191 1.83 -2.75 8.80
C ASP A 191 1.14 -4.12 8.72
N ARG A 192 0.58 -4.48 7.55
CA ARG A 192 -0.23 -5.68 7.31
C ARG A 192 -1.51 -5.71 8.11
N LEU A 193 -2.12 -4.53 8.25
CA LEU A 193 -3.32 -4.33 9.03
C LEU A 193 -4.45 -3.85 8.13
N ALA A 194 -5.67 -4.24 8.48
CA ALA A 194 -6.88 -3.68 7.89
C ALA A 194 -7.18 -2.33 8.57
N TRP A 195 -6.62 -1.26 8.02
CA TRP A 195 -6.91 0.11 8.43
C TRP A 195 -8.14 0.64 7.67
N ALA A 196 -9.22 0.95 8.38
CA ALA A 196 -10.50 1.26 7.73
C ALA A 196 -10.49 2.55 6.87
N GLY A 197 -9.53 3.47 7.08
CA GLY A 197 -9.29 4.61 6.20
C GLY A 197 -8.65 4.20 4.88
N ASP A 198 -7.54 3.45 4.94
CA ASP A 198 -6.78 2.91 3.80
C ASP A 198 -7.67 2.10 2.86
N LEU A 199 -8.66 1.39 3.42
CA LEU A 199 -9.59 0.58 2.64
C LEU A 199 -10.37 1.39 1.59
N ALA A 200 -10.61 2.70 1.76
CA ALA A 200 -11.45 3.46 0.83
C ALA A 200 -10.93 3.40 -0.64
N PRO A 201 -9.69 3.83 -0.94
CA PRO A 201 -9.10 3.64 -2.26
C PRO A 201 -8.84 2.17 -2.64
N GLU A 202 -8.50 1.30 -1.68
CA GLU A 202 -8.21 -0.12 -1.97
C GLU A 202 -9.44 -0.88 -2.45
N VAL A 203 -10.57 -0.67 -1.77
CA VAL A 203 -11.88 -1.24 -2.11
C VAL A 203 -12.33 -0.70 -3.47
N MET A 204 -12.13 0.60 -3.72
CA MET A 204 -12.40 1.22 -5.01
C MET A 204 -11.56 0.60 -6.15
N ALA A 205 -10.27 0.35 -5.91
CA ALA A 205 -9.38 -0.33 -6.84
C ALA A 205 -9.80 -1.78 -7.11
N LEU A 206 -10.11 -2.56 -6.06
CA LEU A 206 -10.55 -3.95 -6.19
C LEU A 206 -11.87 -4.08 -6.93
N HIS A 207 -12.85 -3.19 -6.67
CA HIS A 207 -14.11 -3.18 -7.41
C HIS A 207 -13.89 -2.85 -8.88
N THR A 208 -13.04 -1.86 -9.15
CA THR A 208 -12.68 -1.46 -10.51
C THR A 208 -12.09 -2.64 -11.28
N LEU A 209 -11.12 -3.34 -10.68
CA LEU A 209 -10.40 -4.43 -11.33
C LEU A 209 -11.19 -5.73 -11.37
N TYR A 210 -11.95 -6.08 -10.34
CA TYR A 210 -12.44 -7.44 -10.11
C TYR A 210 -13.94 -7.56 -9.83
N GLY A 211 -14.64 -6.43 -9.79
CA GLY A 211 -16.04 -6.34 -9.40
C GLY A 211 -16.25 -6.84 -7.98
N LYS A 212 -17.33 -7.58 -7.77
CA LYS A 212 -17.65 -8.18 -6.47
C LYS A 212 -16.64 -9.27 -6.10
N VAL A 213 -15.89 -9.06 -5.00
CA VAL A 213 -14.92 -10.01 -4.46
C VAL A 213 -15.10 -10.21 -2.96
N ALA A 214 -15.03 -11.47 -2.52
CA ALA A 214 -15.30 -11.84 -1.13
C ALA A 214 -14.32 -11.21 -0.11
N ILE A 215 -13.11 -10.84 -0.54
CA ILE A 215 -12.11 -10.24 0.35
C ILE A 215 -12.53 -8.85 0.83
N VAL A 216 -13.29 -8.10 0.03
CA VAL A 216 -13.85 -6.79 0.43
C VAL A 216 -14.86 -7.01 1.55
N GLU A 217 -15.88 -7.85 1.35
CA GLU A 217 -16.91 -8.13 2.38
C GLU A 217 -16.28 -8.68 3.67
N LYS A 218 -15.31 -9.59 3.56
CA LYS A 218 -14.57 -10.13 4.71
C LYS A 218 -13.83 -9.03 5.49
N THR A 219 -13.22 -8.07 4.80
CA THR A 219 -12.43 -7.02 5.45
C THR A 219 -13.33 -5.95 6.07
N LEU A 220 -14.40 -5.53 5.39
CA LEU A 220 -15.41 -4.64 5.98
C LEU A 220 -16.11 -5.26 7.20
N ASP A 221 -16.37 -6.57 7.17
CA ASP A 221 -16.88 -7.33 8.31
C ASP A 221 -15.88 -7.36 9.48
N LEU A 222 -14.59 -7.52 9.20
CA LEU A 222 -13.52 -7.52 10.19
C LEU A 222 -13.41 -6.15 10.89
N CYS A 223 -13.44 -5.05 10.13
CA CYS A 223 -13.41 -3.70 10.68
C CYS A 223 -14.58 -3.46 11.66
N LYS A 224 -15.80 -3.86 11.27
CA LYS A 224 -16.98 -3.83 12.15
C LYS A 224 -16.78 -4.69 13.40
N LYS A 225 -16.32 -5.94 13.23
CA LYS A 225 -16.13 -6.89 14.34
C LYS A 225 -15.15 -6.36 15.39
N ASN A 226 -14.09 -5.67 14.96
CA ASN A 226 -13.07 -5.12 15.86
C ASN A 226 -13.48 -3.80 16.53
N ALA A 227 -14.58 -3.19 16.05
CA ALA A 227 -15.15 -1.94 16.55
C ALA A 227 -16.62 -2.11 16.98
N PRO A 228 -16.92 -2.97 17.97
CA PRO A 228 -18.26 -3.03 18.53
C PRO A 228 -18.60 -1.67 19.14
N LEU A 229 -19.84 -1.19 18.94
CA LEU A 229 -20.26 0.09 19.51
C LEU A 229 -20.11 0.07 21.05
N PRO A 230 -19.60 1.16 21.68
CA PRO A 230 -19.37 2.47 21.08
C PRO A 230 -17.93 2.72 20.56
N ARG A 231 -17.16 1.68 20.21
CA ARG A 231 -15.79 1.86 19.70
C ARG A 231 -15.79 2.27 18.23
N PHE A 232 -14.94 3.22 17.87
CA PHE A 232 -14.66 3.57 16.46
C PHE A 232 -13.58 2.66 15.85
N MET A 233 -13.65 2.48 14.53
CA MET A 233 -12.70 1.64 13.79
C MET A 233 -11.27 2.19 13.93
N ASN A 234 -10.34 1.31 14.31
CA ASN A 234 -8.95 1.67 14.60
C ASN A 234 -8.80 2.79 15.67
N ASN A 235 -9.83 3.02 16.50
CA ASN A 235 -9.96 4.15 17.43
C ASN A 235 -9.93 5.54 16.76
N ILE A 236 -10.28 5.63 15.48
CA ILE A 236 -10.32 6.88 14.69
C ILE A 236 -11.73 7.04 14.14
N TYR A 237 -12.46 8.09 14.50
CA TYR A 237 -13.88 8.17 14.11
C TYR A 237 -14.08 8.43 12.61
N THR A 238 -13.15 9.11 11.94
CA THR A 238 -13.19 9.28 10.47
C THR A 238 -13.02 7.95 9.73
N TYR A 239 -12.38 6.96 10.34
CA TYR A 239 -12.24 5.62 9.74
C TYR A 239 -13.58 4.87 9.77
N SER A 240 -14.38 5.07 10.82
CA SER A 240 -15.77 4.60 10.83
C SER A 240 -16.64 5.34 9.79
N MET A 241 -16.34 6.62 9.50
CA MET A 241 -17.02 7.37 8.42
C MET A 241 -16.68 6.80 7.04
N TRP A 242 -15.40 6.52 6.78
CA TRP A 242 -14.96 5.81 5.57
C TRP A 242 -15.65 4.46 5.40
N TRP A 243 -15.87 3.71 6.49
CA TRP A 243 -16.64 2.47 6.43
C TRP A 243 -18.09 2.66 5.96
N ILE A 244 -18.76 3.73 6.41
CA ILE A 244 -20.12 4.06 5.92
C ILE A 244 -20.09 4.42 4.43
N ILE A 245 -19.10 5.23 4.01
CA ILE A 245 -18.92 5.63 2.61
C ILE A 245 -18.72 4.38 1.72
N MET A 246 -17.77 3.51 2.10
CA MET A 246 -17.51 2.25 1.38
C MET A 246 -18.73 1.34 1.34
N LEU A 247 -19.51 1.22 2.43
CA LEU A 247 -20.71 0.40 2.45
C LEU A 247 -21.78 0.94 1.48
N ALA A 248 -21.93 2.26 1.41
CA ALA A 248 -22.85 2.91 0.49
C ALA A 248 -22.41 2.74 -0.98
N ASP A 249 -21.13 2.99 -1.28
CA ASP A 249 -20.61 2.85 -2.64
C ASP A 249 -20.61 1.38 -3.11
N TYR A 250 -20.37 0.43 -2.21
CA TYR A 250 -20.52 -0.98 -2.50
C TYR A 250 -21.96 -1.37 -2.86
N TYR A 251 -22.96 -0.76 -2.20
CA TYR A 251 -24.36 -1.00 -2.55
C TYR A 251 -24.73 -0.38 -3.90
N LYS A 252 -24.31 0.88 -4.15
CA LYS A 252 -24.55 1.55 -5.43
C LYS A 252 -24.02 0.74 -6.61
N GLU A 253 -22.83 0.16 -6.47
CA GLU A 253 -22.18 -0.59 -7.56
C GLU A 253 -22.80 -1.99 -7.76
N PHE A 254 -23.25 -2.68 -6.70
CA PHE A 254 -23.57 -4.12 -6.78
C PHE A 254 -24.96 -4.52 -6.29
N ALA A 255 -25.82 -3.59 -5.85
CA ALA A 255 -27.18 -3.84 -5.37
C ALA A 255 -27.29 -5.05 -4.40
N CYS A 256 -26.35 -5.13 -3.46
CA CYS A 256 -26.13 -6.32 -2.62
C CYS A 256 -27.04 -6.37 -1.37
N ASP A 257 -28.36 -6.38 -1.56
CA ASP A 257 -29.39 -6.28 -0.49
C ASP A 257 -29.13 -7.11 0.76
N LYS A 258 -28.86 -8.42 0.59
CA LYS A 258 -28.65 -9.34 1.72
C LYS A 258 -27.44 -8.94 2.56
N TYR A 259 -26.39 -8.43 1.91
CA TYR A 259 -25.19 -7.98 2.58
C TYR A 259 -25.52 -6.71 3.37
N ILE A 260 -26.08 -5.67 2.75
CA ILE A 260 -26.38 -4.42 3.46
C ILE A 260 -27.36 -4.62 4.62
N LYS A 261 -28.43 -5.42 4.44
CA LYS A 261 -29.41 -5.73 5.50
C LYS A 261 -28.76 -6.28 6.77
N LYS A 262 -27.69 -7.09 6.66
CA LYS A 262 -26.91 -7.60 7.79
C LYS A 262 -26.20 -6.49 8.58
N HIS A 263 -25.89 -5.37 7.94
CA HIS A 263 -25.15 -4.25 8.53
C HIS A 263 -26.02 -3.09 9.01
N LEU A 264 -27.29 -3.01 8.58
CA LEU A 264 -28.21 -1.94 8.97
C LEU A 264 -28.28 -1.67 10.48
N PRO A 265 -28.38 -2.68 11.38
CA PRO A 265 -28.45 -2.41 12.81
C PRO A 265 -27.19 -1.70 13.34
N TYR A 266 -26.01 -2.10 12.84
CA TYR A 266 -24.75 -1.45 13.21
C TYR A 266 -24.64 -0.06 12.60
N LEU A 267 -25.04 0.13 11.34
CA LEU A 267 -25.06 1.44 10.68
C LEU A 267 -25.92 2.45 11.45
N ILE A 268 -27.13 2.06 11.85
CA ILE A 268 -28.05 2.92 12.63
C ILE A 268 -27.42 3.31 13.96
N GLY A 269 -26.86 2.35 14.71
CA GLY A 269 -26.20 2.64 15.98
C GLY A 269 -24.95 3.52 15.81
N LEU A 270 -24.17 3.31 14.75
CA LEU A 270 -23.00 4.11 14.45
C LEU A 270 -23.38 5.55 14.08
N VAL A 271 -24.43 5.76 13.28
CA VAL A 271 -24.96 7.10 12.97
C VAL A 271 -25.41 7.82 14.24
N ALA A 272 -26.11 7.13 15.14
CA ALA A 272 -26.53 7.71 16.42
C ALA A 272 -25.32 8.15 17.25
N GLN A 273 -24.33 7.28 17.41
CA GLN A 273 -23.07 7.60 18.11
C GLN A 273 -22.31 8.76 17.46
N MET A 274 -22.25 8.81 16.12
CA MET A 274 -21.60 9.90 15.42
C MET A 274 -22.31 11.24 15.65
N GLY A 275 -23.63 11.24 15.83
CA GLY A 275 -24.38 12.46 16.16
C GLY A 275 -23.94 13.13 17.45
N GLU A 276 -23.35 12.40 18.39
CA GLU A 276 -22.78 12.94 19.63
C GLU A 276 -21.41 13.62 19.41
N LEU A 277 -20.83 13.51 18.21
CA LEU A 277 -19.57 14.18 17.85
C LEU A 277 -19.78 15.62 17.37
N VAL A 278 -21.02 16.06 17.13
CA VAL A 278 -21.32 17.42 16.65
C VAL A 278 -22.35 18.08 17.56
N ASP A 279 -21.97 19.23 18.11
CA ASP A 279 -22.86 20.01 18.98
C ASP A 279 -23.94 20.79 18.20
N GLU A 280 -24.85 21.45 18.92
CA GLU A 280 -25.93 22.25 18.32
C GLU A 280 -25.44 23.44 17.48
N ASN A 281 -24.18 23.86 17.64
CA ASN A 281 -23.55 24.94 16.86
C ASN A 281 -22.74 24.41 15.66
N GLY A 282 -22.75 23.09 15.42
CA GLY A 282 -21.97 22.46 14.35
C GLY A 282 -20.50 22.24 14.68
N THR A 283 -20.09 22.39 15.94
CA THR A 283 -18.71 22.20 16.38
C THR A 283 -18.42 20.71 16.60
N LEU A 284 -17.32 20.22 16.03
CA LEU A 284 -16.90 18.83 16.18
C LEU A 284 -16.16 18.60 17.50
N SER A 285 -16.40 17.42 18.09
CA SER A 285 -15.62 16.90 19.19
C SER A 285 -14.19 16.57 18.77
N THR A 286 -13.24 17.09 19.53
CA THR A 286 -11.80 16.80 19.39
C THR A 286 -11.29 15.82 20.45
N LYS A 287 -12.18 15.30 21.31
CA LYS A 287 -11.84 14.38 22.42
C LYS A 287 -11.51 12.96 21.93
N THR A 288 -11.99 12.60 20.76
CA THR A 288 -11.71 11.31 20.11
C THR A 288 -10.77 11.53 18.95
N ARG A 289 -9.84 10.60 18.72
CA ARG A 289 -8.88 10.70 17.62
C ARG A 289 -9.61 10.74 16.26
N TYR A 290 -9.14 11.61 15.40
CA TYR A 290 -9.53 11.74 14.00
C TYR A 290 -8.29 11.87 13.12
N LEU A 291 -8.46 11.60 11.83
CA LEU A 291 -7.45 11.79 10.80
C LEU A 291 -8.16 11.96 9.46
N VAL A 292 -7.78 12.98 8.69
CA VAL A 292 -8.15 13.08 7.28
C VAL A 292 -7.09 12.35 6.47
N ASP A 293 -5.88 12.87 6.50
CA ASP A 293 -4.65 12.20 6.09
C ASP A 293 -3.49 12.78 6.91
N TRP A 294 -2.28 12.26 6.74
CA TRP A 294 -1.13 12.74 7.50
C TRP A 294 -0.70 14.16 7.12
N PRO A 295 -0.64 14.56 5.82
CA PRO A 295 -0.30 15.94 5.46
C PRO A 295 -1.28 17.02 5.91
N THR A 296 -2.50 16.66 6.32
CA THR A 296 -3.48 17.58 6.92
C THR A 296 -3.43 17.61 8.44
N LYS A 297 -2.77 16.65 9.11
CA LYS A 297 -2.72 16.58 10.58
C LYS A 297 -2.20 17.89 11.18
N ASP A 298 -2.92 18.40 12.17
CA ASP A 298 -2.61 19.62 12.94
C ASP A 298 -2.55 20.91 12.10
N THR A 299 -3.16 20.89 10.91
CA THR A 299 -3.32 22.07 10.05
C THR A 299 -4.69 22.72 10.21
N LYS A 300 -4.84 23.96 9.71
CA LYS A 300 -6.12 24.70 9.74
C LYS A 300 -7.24 23.99 8.98
N ASP A 301 -6.87 23.16 8.01
CA ASP A 301 -7.81 22.45 7.14
C ASP A 301 -8.24 21.09 7.70
N GLU A 302 -7.58 20.55 8.73
CA GLU A 302 -7.86 19.19 9.21
C GLU A 302 -9.33 19.03 9.61
N LEU A 303 -9.83 19.91 10.49
CA LEU A 303 -11.22 19.86 10.94
C LEU A 303 -12.22 20.14 9.81
N VAL A 304 -11.85 20.94 8.81
CA VAL A 304 -12.68 21.17 7.62
C VAL A 304 -12.80 19.86 6.83
N GLY A 305 -11.70 19.12 6.66
CA GLY A 305 -11.70 17.82 6.00
C GLY A 305 -12.47 16.76 6.79
N VAL A 306 -12.36 16.75 8.11
CA VAL A 306 -13.18 15.87 8.96
C VAL A 306 -14.67 16.14 8.74
N ARG A 307 -15.08 17.42 8.71
CA ARG A 307 -16.47 17.80 8.45
C ARG A 307 -16.94 17.38 7.06
N ALA A 308 -16.07 17.51 6.05
CA ALA A 308 -16.36 17.04 4.69
C ALA A 308 -16.57 15.51 4.64
N ILE A 309 -15.66 14.72 5.23
CA ILE A 309 -15.80 13.26 5.33
C ILE A 309 -17.09 12.88 6.10
N PHE A 310 -17.42 13.62 7.15
CA PHE A 310 -18.63 13.37 7.92
C PHE A 310 -19.89 13.62 7.08
N LEU A 311 -19.94 14.71 6.32
CA LEU A 311 -21.03 14.95 5.36
C LEU A 311 -21.12 13.86 4.29
N MET A 312 -19.99 13.40 3.73
CA MET A 312 -19.96 12.29 2.78
C MET A 312 -20.51 10.99 3.40
N ALA A 313 -20.12 10.68 4.64
CA ALA A 313 -20.63 9.51 5.35
C ALA A 313 -22.13 9.63 5.63
N MET A 314 -22.62 10.82 5.99
CA MET A 314 -24.06 11.06 6.17
C MET A 314 -24.83 10.96 4.85
N ASN A 315 -24.27 11.41 3.73
CA ASN A 315 -24.86 11.19 2.40
C ASN A 315 -24.97 9.68 2.08
N GLY A 316 -23.92 8.90 2.37
CA GLY A 316 -23.94 7.45 2.22
C GLY A 316 -24.95 6.75 3.14
N ALA A 317 -24.99 7.13 4.41
CA ALA A 317 -25.97 6.61 5.38
C ALA A 317 -27.40 6.96 4.99
N GLU A 318 -27.66 8.21 4.59
CA GLU A 318 -28.98 8.64 4.12
C GLU A 318 -29.46 7.77 2.96
N TYR A 319 -28.60 7.59 1.95
CA TYR A 319 -28.90 6.75 0.79
C TYR A 319 -29.30 5.33 1.22
N LEU A 320 -28.44 4.64 1.98
CA LEU A 320 -28.73 3.28 2.43
C LEU A 320 -30.00 3.19 3.28
N LEU A 321 -30.21 4.12 4.21
CA LEU A 321 -31.39 4.08 5.09
C LEU A 321 -32.68 4.29 4.29
N ARG A 322 -32.70 5.17 3.28
CA ARG A 322 -33.85 5.35 2.37
C ARG A 322 -34.14 4.08 1.58
N GLU A 323 -33.13 3.49 0.95
CA GLU A 323 -33.26 2.26 0.14
C GLU A 323 -33.87 1.10 0.93
N PHE A 324 -33.57 1.01 2.23
CA PHE A 324 -34.10 -0.05 3.11
C PHE A 324 -35.26 0.39 4.02
N GLY A 325 -35.91 1.52 3.72
CA GLY A 325 -37.11 1.99 4.42
C GLY A 325 -36.88 2.26 5.92
N LYS A 326 -35.71 2.78 6.28
CA LYS A 326 -35.32 3.15 7.64
C LYS A 326 -35.40 4.67 7.84
N SER A 327 -35.57 5.09 9.10
CA SER A 327 -35.59 6.52 9.43
C SER A 327 -34.26 7.19 9.11
N VAL A 328 -34.33 8.38 8.52
CA VAL A 328 -33.19 9.25 8.21
C VAL A 328 -33.12 10.49 9.11
N GLU A 329 -34.02 10.64 10.08
CA GLU A 329 -34.14 11.85 10.91
C GLU A 329 -32.82 12.22 11.57
N LYS A 330 -32.13 11.25 12.19
CA LYS A 330 -30.83 11.49 12.83
C LYS A 330 -29.76 11.91 11.83
N VAL A 331 -29.76 11.34 10.62
CA VAL A 331 -28.82 11.73 9.56
C VAL A 331 -29.07 13.17 9.13
N LEU A 332 -30.34 13.55 8.93
CA LEU A 332 -30.73 14.91 8.55
C LEU A 332 -30.39 15.92 9.66
N GLU A 333 -30.60 15.57 10.92
CA GLU A 333 -30.19 16.37 12.08
C GLU A 333 -28.68 16.65 12.06
N ILE A 334 -27.86 15.61 11.88
CA ILE A 334 -26.39 15.72 11.82
C ILE A 334 -25.96 16.60 10.65
N LYS A 335 -26.50 16.36 9.45
CA LYS A 335 -26.21 17.18 8.26
C LYS A 335 -26.54 18.64 8.49
N ARG A 336 -27.71 18.94 9.09
CA ARG A 336 -28.10 20.31 9.44
C ARG A 336 -27.08 20.97 10.39
N LYS A 337 -26.68 20.27 11.47
CA LYS A 337 -25.66 20.77 12.41
C LYS A 337 -24.33 21.03 11.71
N LEU A 338 -23.86 20.07 10.90
CA LEU A 338 -22.61 20.21 10.15
C LEU A 338 -22.63 21.40 9.19
N LEU A 339 -23.78 21.73 8.58
CA LEU A 339 -23.90 22.85 7.63
C LEU A 339 -24.08 24.22 8.29
N LEU A 340 -24.19 24.32 9.63
CA LEU A 340 -24.21 25.61 10.34
C LEU A 340 -22.89 26.38 10.21
N GLN A 341 -21.80 25.68 9.95
CA GLN A 341 -20.50 26.27 9.68
C GLN A 341 -20.14 26.07 8.21
N PRO A 342 -19.48 27.02 7.53
CA PRO A 342 -19.07 26.81 6.14
C PRO A 342 -17.88 25.83 6.06
N LEU A 343 -17.75 25.12 4.94
CA LEU A 343 -16.55 24.35 4.60
C LEU A 343 -15.59 25.26 3.83
N CYS A 344 -14.64 25.87 4.55
CA CYS A 344 -13.68 26.83 3.99
C CYS A 344 -12.24 26.30 4.10
N PRO A 345 -11.83 25.33 3.25
CA PRO A 345 -10.43 24.95 3.14
C PRO A 345 -9.56 26.15 2.73
N LYS A 346 -8.29 26.13 3.14
CA LYS A 346 -7.35 27.24 2.96
C LYS A 346 -6.12 26.87 2.14
N GLU A 347 -5.65 25.64 2.22
CA GLU A 347 -4.35 25.27 1.67
C GLU A 347 -4.25 23.83 1.16
N LYS A 348 -5.01 22.89 1.73
CA LYS A 348 -4.82 21.45 1.47
C LYS A 348 -5.68 20.98 0.31
N LYS A 349 -5.03 20.55 -0.78
CA LYS A 349 -5.68 20.02 -1.99
C LYS A 349 -6.65 18.89 -1.67
N GLN A 350 -6.26 17.97 -0.80
CA GLN A 350 -7.11 16.86 -0.33
C GLN A 350 -8.38 17.34 0.37
N VAL A 351 -8.35 18.45 1.12
CA VAL A 351 -9.52 18.94 1.84
C VAL A 351 -10.48 19.66 0.88
N ILE A 352 -9.94 20.40 -0.09
CA ILE A 352 -10.73 20.99 -1.18
C ILE A 352 -11.41 19.88 -1.99
N ALA A 353 -10.68 18.82 -2.32
CA ALA A 353 -11.24 17.67 -3.00
C ALA A 353 -12.35 16.99 -2.19
N LEU A 354 -12.14 16.75 -0.90
CA LEU A 354 -13.18 16.19 -0.03
C LEU A 354 -14.41 17.11 0.07
N LYS A 355 -14.23 18.44 0.08
CA LYS A 355 -15.34 19.40 -0.01
C LYS A 355 -16.15 19.18 -1.30
N TYR A 356 -15.48 19.07 -2.45
CA TYR A 356 -16.16 18.78 -3.73
C TYR A 356 -17.05 17.53 -3.63
N PHE A 357 -16.54 16.43 -3.06
CA PHE A 357 -17.34 15.21 -2.88
C PHE A 357 -18.44 15.33 -1.81
N ALA A 358 -18.28 16.21 -0.83
CA ALA A 358 -19.26 16.43 0.22
C ALA A 358 -20.46 17.28 -0.22
N VAL A 359 -20.22 18.33 -1.02
CA VAL A 359 -21.24 19.35 -1.38
C VAL A 359 -21.45 19.54 -2.88
N GLY A 360 -20.61 18.95 -3.74
CA GLY A 360 -20.77 18.97 -5.20
C GLY A 360 -20.13 20.17 -5.91
N GLU A 361 -19.51 21.09 -5.18
CA GLU A 361 -18.93 22.31 -5.74
C GLU A 361 -17.70 22.81 -4.96
N ILE A 362 -16.87 23.57 -5.66
CA ILE A 362 -15.71 24.31 -5.14
C ILE A 362 -15.67 25.70 -5.80
N THR A 363 -15.08 26.69 -5.14
CA THR A 363 -14.90 28.04 -5.70
C THR A 363 -13.77 28.09 -6.71
N ASP A 364 -13.68 29.18 -7.47
CA ASP A 364 -12.54 29.40 -8.39
C ASP A 364 -11.23 29.54 -7.62
N GLU A 365 -11.23 30.24 -6.49
CA GLU A 365 -10.06 30.36 -5.60
C GLU A 365 -9.58 28.98 -5.09
N GLU A 366 -10.52 28.10 -4.73
CA GLU A 366 -10.22 26.73 -4.30
C GLU A 366 -9.67 25.88 -5.45
N TYR A 367 -10.18 26.07 -6.66
CA TYR A 367 -9.67 25.40 -7.84
C TYR A 367 -8.24 25.83 -8.19
N GLU A 368 -7.93 27.14 -8.09
CA GLU A 368 -6.56 27.64 -8.25
C GLU A 368 -5.60 26.98 -7.26
N ILE A 369 -6.02 26.77 -6.01
CA ILE A 369 -5.22 26.04 -5.01
C ILE A 369 -5.02 24.56 -5.42
N LEU A 370 -6.04 23.89 -5.97
CA LEU A 370 -5.93 22.49 -6.41
C LEU A 370 -4.86 22.32 -7.49
N ILE A 371 -4.76 23.26 -8.44
CA ILE A 371 -3.85 23.14 -9.59
C ILE A 371 -2.48 23.80 -9.35
N ALA A 372 -2.35 24.67 -8.34
CA ALA A 372 -1.12 25.37 -8.03
C ALA A 372 0.07 24.42 -7.79
N GLY A 373 1.19 24.69 -8.46
CA GLY A 373 2.42 23.91 -8.31
C GLY A 373 2.37 22.49 -8.87
N GLY A 374 1.43 22.19 -9.77
CA GLY A 374 1.32 20.87 -10.39
C GLY A 374 0.95 19.78 -9.37
N ALA A 375 1.64 18.65 -9.41
CA ALA A 375 1.42 17.54 -8.47
C ALA A 375 1.91 17.82 -7.03
N LYS A 376 2.54 18.96 -6.77
CA LYS A 376 2.96 19.35 -5.42
C LYS A 376 1.78 19.36 -4.44
N GLY A 377 2.02 18.80 -3.25
CA GLY A 377 1.01 18.69 -2.18
C GLY A 377 -0.06 17.63 -2.43
N PHE A 378 0.12 16.76 -3.43
CA PHE A 378 -0.70 15.56 -3.56
C PHE A 378 -0.46 14.61 -2.38
N SER A 379 -1.46 13.78 -2.14
CA SER A 379 -1.45 12.72 -1.14
C SER A 379 -1.76 11.43 -1.87
N THR A 380 -0.92 10.41 -1.72
CA THR A 380 -1.13 9.09 -2.33
C THR A 380 -2.49 8.51 -1.93
N PHE A 381 -2.86 8.65 -0.65
CA PHE A 381 -4.16 8.27 -0.10
C PHE A 381 -5.33 9.03 -0.77
N MET A 382 -5.20 10.35 -0.95
CA MET A 382 -6.28 11.21 -1.43
C MET A 382 -6.24 11.49 -2.94
N SER A 383 -5.32 10.87 -3.66
CA SER A 383 -5.02 11.10 -5.08
C SER A 383 -6.25 11.01 -5.97
N TYR A 384 -7.09 9.99 -5.80
CA TYR A 384 -8.36 9.85 -6.54
C TYR A 384 -9.24 11.09 -6.37
N TYR A 385 -9.49 11.51 -5.13
CA TYR A 385 -10.36 12.64 -4.84
C TYR A 385 -9.81 13.93 -5.44
N ILE A 386 -8.50 14.18 -5.30
CA ILE A 386 -7.83 15.36 -5.85
C ILE A 386 -7.95 15.38 -7.38
N LEU A 387 -7.59 14.27 -8.04
CA LEU A 387 -7.63 14.17 -9.50
C LEU A 387 -9.05 14.31 -10.05
N SER A 388 -10.04 13.66 -9.43
CA SER A 388 -11.45 13.78 -9.84
C SER A 388 -12.01 15.18 -9.62
N ALA A 389 -11.62 15.88 -8.54
CA ALA A 389 -12.01 17.27 -8.34
C ALA A 389 -11.41 18.19 -9.41
N ILE A 390 -10.15 17.97 -9.82
CA ILE A 390 -9.53 18.71 -10.92
C ILE A 390 -10.24 18.40 -12.25
N ALA A 391 -10.50 17.12 -12.52
CA ALA A 391 -11.15 16.65 -13.74
C ALA A 391 -12.59 17.15 -13.91
N SER A 392 -13.25 17.56 -12.82
CA SER A 392 -14.58 18.19 -12.88
C SER A 392 -14.58 19.52 -13.64
N ARG A 393 -13.41 20.16 -13.81
CA ARG A 393 -13.24 21.40 -14.58
C ARG A 393 -12.26 21.27 -15.73
N ASP A 394 -11.17 20.50 -15.56
CA ASP A 394 -10.18 20.24 -16.60
C ASP A 394 -9.67 18.79 -16.50
N GLU A 395 -10.30 17.91 -17.28
CA GLU A 395 -9.95 16.49 -17.35
C GLU A 395 -8.55 16.26 -17.91
N LYS A 396 -8.11 17.06 -18.89
CA LYS A 396 -6.80 16.90 -19.51
C LYS A 396 -5.70 17.23 -18.49
N LEU A 397 -5.84 18.35 -17.77
CA LEU A 397 -4.92 18.71 -16.71
C LEU A 397 -4.85 17.63 -15.63
N ALA A 398 -5.98 17.09 -15.20
CA ALA A 398 -5.99 16.00 -14.22
C ALA A 398 -5.20 14.77 -14.69
N ILE A 399 -5.34 14.37 -15.96
CA ILE A 399 -4.56 13.27 -16.55
C ILE A 399 -3.07 13.60 -16.59
N ASP A 400 -2.70 14.83 -16.94
CA ASP A 400 -1.30 15.27 -16.98
C ASP A 400 -0.68 15.29 -15.57
N LEU A 401 -1.42 15.74 -14.55
CA LEU A 401 -0.99 15.71 -13.14
C LEU A 401 -0.90 14.28 -12.58
N MET A 402 -1.79 13.38 -12.98
CA MET A 402 -1.67 11.95 -12.67
C MET A 402 -0.37 11.38 -13.24
N LYS A 403 -0.04 11.71 -14.49
CA LYS A 403 1.19 11.28 -15.16
C LYS A 403 2.44 11.88 -14.53
N GLU A 404 2.39 13.13 -14.06
CA GLU A 404 3.46 13.77 -13.29
C GLU A 404 3.70 13.02 -11.97
N TYR A 405 2.64 12.87 -11.17
CA TYR A 405 2.74 12.33 -9.81
C TYR A 405 3.12 10.84 -9.78
N TYR A 406 2.30 9.98 -10.39
CA TYR A 406 2.57 8.54 -10.42
C TYR A 406 3.75 8.20 -11.31
N GLY A 407 3.94 8.99 -12.35
CA GLY A 407 5.10 8.84 -13.20
C GLY A 407 6.41 9.15 -12.50
N GLY A 408 6.45 10.15 -11.63
CA GLY A 408 7.63 10.45 -10.82
C GLY A 408 8.09 9.24 -10.02
N MET A 409 7.17 8.49 -9.41
CA MET A 409 7.49 7.23 -8.73
C MET A 409 8.07 6.17 -9.70
N LEU A 410 7.45 6.00 -10.88
CA LEU A 410 7.92 5.04 -11.90
C LEU A 410 9.33 5.36 -12.41
N ASP A 411 9.62 6.64 -12.63
CA ASP A 411 10.93 7.10 -13.10
C ASP A 411 12.03 6.80 -12.06
N ARG A 412 11.63 6.63 -10.79
CA ARG A 412 12.50 6.23 -9.67
C ARG A 412 12.49 4.75 -9.34
N GLY A 413 11.93 3.93 -10.22
CA GLY A 413 12.02 2.47 -10.14
C GLY A 413 10.90 1.82 -9.34
N ALA A 414 9.82 2.56 -9.06
CA ALA A 414 8.62 1.98 -8.46
C ALA A 414 8.09 0.82 -9.33
N THR A 415 7.88 -0.32 -8.68
CA THR A 415 7.14 -1.45 -9.27
C THR A 415 5.80 -1.69 -8.57
N THR A 416 5.57 -0.93 -7.51
CA THR A 416 4.35 -0.75 -6.71
C THR A 416 4.32 0.71 -6.25
N PHE A 417 3.15 1.23 -5.86
CA PHE A 417 3.03 2.60 -5.38
C PHE A 417 3.18 2.70 -3.87
N TRP A 418 3.78 3.81 -3.45
CA TRP A 418 4.34 3.99 -2.12
C TRP A 418 3.32 4.58 -1.16
N GLU A 419 3.52 4.40 0.13
CA GLU A 419 2.68 4.94 1.20
C GLU A 419 2.62 6.46 1.17
N ASP A 420 3.69 7.12 0.81
CA ASP A 420 3.75 8.58 0.71
C ASP A 420 4.69 8.97 -0.41
N PHE A 421 4.44 10.13 -1.02
CA PHE A 421 5.27 10.62 -2.09
C PHE A 421 5.07 12.12 -2.26
N HIS A 422 6.16 12.87 -2.15
CA HIS A 422 6.19 14.28 -2.51
C HIS A 422 7.03 14.45 -3.76
N ILE A 423 6.52 15.19 -4.76
CA ILE A 423 7.22 15.39 -6.03
C ILE A 423 8.59 16.06 -5.82
N GLU A 424 8.72 16.86 -4.77
CA GLU A 424 9.96 17.50 -4.36
C GLU A 424 11.05 16.52 -3.94
N TRP A 425 10.70 15.30 -3.51
CA TRP A 425 11.68 14.27 -3.17
C TRP A 425 12.47 13.81 -4.39
N LEU A 426 11.98 14.06 -5.61
CA LEU A 426 12.74 13.76 -6.82
C LEU A 426 14.01 14.63 -6.93
N ASP A 427 14.03 15.82 -6.35
CA ASP A 427 15.20 16.70 -6.52
C ASP A 427 16.45 16.12 -5.82
N GLY A 428 17.51 15.89 -6.61
CA GLY A 428 18.80 15.37 -6.13
C GLY A 428 18.81 13.91 -5.63
N THR A 429 17.73 13.14 -5.81
CA THR A 429 17.68 11.71 -5.41
C THR A 429 17.87 10.76 -6.60
N GLY A 430 18.34 9.54 -6.30
CA GLY A 430 18.50 8.45 -7.26
C GLY A 430 17.24 7.61 -7.48
N ARG A 431 17.41 6.45 -8.13
CA ARG A 431 16.41 5.38 -8.23
C ARG A 431 16.51 4.47 -7.01
N ILE A 432 15.41 3.79 -6.65
CA ILE A 432 15.40 2.88 -5.47
C ILE A 432 16.13 1.56 -5.71
N ASP A 433 16.45 1.23 -6.96
CA ASP A 433 17.07 -0.03 -7.38
C ASP A 433 18.52 0.09 -7.84
N GLU A 434 19.15 1.21 -7.52
CA GLU A 434 20.53 1.56 -7.85
C GLU A 434 21.18 2.27 -6.65
N ILE A 435 22.50 2.11 -6.49
CA ILE A 435 23.28 2.91 -5.53
C ILE A 435 24.12 3.88 -6.36
N ASP A 436 23.90 5.17 -6.14
CA ASP A 436 24.66 6.27 -6.70
C ASP A 436 25.09 7.17 -5.55
N GLU A 437 26.34 7.04 -5.10
CA GLU A 437 26.87 7.77 -3.94
C GLU A 437 26.86 9.30 -4.12
N SER A 438 26.71 9.79 -5.36
CA SER A 438 26.59 11.22 -5.65
C SER A 438 25.17 11.77 -5.41
N LYS A 439 24.18 10.90 -5.20
CA LYS A 439 22.77 11.26 -5.01
C LYS A 439 22.27 10.86 -3.63
N LYS A 440 21.20 11.53 -3.20
CA LYS A 440 20.45 11.11 -2.01
C LYS A 440 19.72 9.81 -2.27
N ASP A 441 19.66 8.95 -1.25
CA ASP A 441 18.84 7.75 -1.26
C ASP A 441 17.37 8.16 -1.10
N LEU A 442 16.58 7.96 -2.15
CA LEU A 442 15.17 8.37 -2.14
C LEU A 442 14.37 7.69 -1.02
N HIS A 443 14.67 6.43 -0.70
CA HIS A 443 13.94 5.72 0.36
C HIS A 443 14.55 6.00 1.73
N GLY A 444 15.87 6.05 1.83
CA GLY A 444 16.57 6.25 3.10
C GLY A 444 16.56 7.69 3.61
N ASP A 445 16.62 8.69 2.73
CA ASP A 445 16.81 10.10 3.10
C ASP A 445 15.53 10.94 3.01
N CYS A 446 14.41 10.35 2.55
CA CYS A 446 13.11 11.01 2.48
C CYS A 446 12.09 10.32 3.41
N GLY A 447 10.81 10.63 3.22
CA GLY A 447 9.73 10.24 4.12
C GLY A 447 9.35 11.35 5.09
N ALA A 448 8.14 11.27 5.61
CA ALA A 448 7.58 12.24 6.54
C ALA A 448 6.77 11.53 7.64
N PHE A 449 6.32 12.30 8.64
CA PHE A 449 5.44 11.80 9.71
C PHE A 449 5.99 10.53 10.38
N CYS A 450 5.25 9.41 10.36
CA CYS A 450 5.70 8.15 10.92
C CYS A 450 6.46 7.27 9.92
N TYR A 451 6.57 7.64 8.65
CA TYR A 451 7.16 6.86 7.56
C TYR A 451 8.46 7.51 7.03
N VAL A 452 9.37 7.82 7.94
CA VAL A 452 10.71 8.36 7.62
C VAL A 452 11.69 7.24 7.33
N GLY A 453 12.50 7.41 6.28
CA GLY A 453 13.57 6.49 5.90
C GLY A 453 13.06 5.10 5.52
N PHE A 454 13.87 4.07 5.76
CA PHE A 454 13.55 2.68 5.42
C PHE A 454 12.38 2.08 6.22
N ARG A 455 11.77 2.86 7.12
CA ARG A 455 10.46 2.49 7.66
C ARG A 455 9.38 2.66 6.59
N HIS A 456 9.41 3.67 5.73
CA HIS A 456 8.41 3.96 4.68
C HIS A 456 8.03 2.74 3.84
N SER A 457 6.74 2.51 3.55
CA SER A 457 6.33 1.36 2.70
C SER A 457 6.34 1.74 1.22
N LEU A 458 7.04 0.97 0.38
CA LEU A 458 7.05 1.14 -1.08
C LEU A 458 6.01 0.25 -1.80
N CYS A 459 5.13 -0.41 -1.05
CA CYS A 459 3.92 -1.04 -1.56
C CYS A 459 2.77 -0.82 -0.58
N HIS A 460 1.97 0.21 -0.85
CA HIS A 460 0.86 0.60 0.02
C HIS A 460 -0.44 0.72 -0.78
N GLY A 461 -1.46 -0.02 -0.38
CA GLY A 461 -2.71 -0.18 -1.13
C GLY A 461 -3.51 1.09 -1.24
N TRP A 462 -3.39 2.03 -0.29
CA TRP A 462 -4.12 3.30 -0.37
C TRP A 462 -3.75 4.18 -1.59
N SER A 463 -2.63 3.87 -2.25
CA SER A 463 -2.09 4.62 -3.39
C SER A 463 -2.73 4.19 -4.71
N THR A 464 -3.74 3.30 -4.64
CA THR A 464 -4.31 2.61 -5.81
C THR A 464 -5.65 3.21 -6.27
N GLY A 465 -6.14 4.27 -5.63
CA GLY A 465 -7.32 5.01 -6.05
C GLY A 465 -7.27 5.50 -7.51
N VAL A 466 -6.06 5.71 -8.04
CA VAL A 466 -5.81 6.05 -9.45
C VAL A 466 -6.42 5.06 -10.46
N LEU A 467 -6.62 3.79 -10.09
CA LEU A 467 -7.25 2.81 -10.98
C LEU A 467 -8.67 3.20 -11.36
N LYS A 468 -9.44 3.74 -10.41
CA LYS A 468 -10.80 4.23 -10.65
C LYS A 468 -10.77 5.49 -11.50
N PHE A 469 -9.87 6.42 -11.19
CA PHE A 469 -9.66 7.61 -12.01
C PHE A 469 -9.33 7.26 -13.48
N ILE A 470 -8.42 6.31 -13.71
CA ILE A 470 -8.08 5.82 -15.05
C ILE A 470 -9.31 5.23 -15.75
N LYS A 471 -10.13 4.43 -15.06
CA LYS A 471 -11.37 3.88 -15.64
C LYS A 471 -12.37 4.96 -16.07
N GLU A 472 -12.44 6.06 -15.33
CA GLU A 472 -13.43 7.11 -15.55
C GLU A 472 -12.99 8.14 -16.59
N HIS A 473 -11.69 8.45 -16.63
CA HIS A 473 -11.18 9.61 -17.37
C HIS A 473 -10.17 9.27 -18.47
N CYS A 474 -9.55 8.09 -18.44
CA CYS A 474 -8.55 7.71 -19.44
C CYS A 474 -9.14 6.75 -20.48
N ARG A 475 -9.17 7.18 -21.74
CA ARG A 475 -9.62 6.34 -22.88
C ARG A 475 -8.46 5.71 -23.63
#